data_AF-U2SV20-F1
#
_entry.id   AF-U2SV20-F1
#
_cell.length_a   1.000
_cell.length_b   1.000
_cell.length_c   1.000
_cell.angle_alpha   90.00
_cell.angle_beta   90.00
_cell.angle_gamma   90.00
#
_symmetry.space_group_name_H-M   'P 1'
#
loop_
_entity.id
_entity.type
_entity.pdbx_description
1 polymer ?
#
loop_
_entity_poly.entity_id
_entity_poly.type
_entity_poly.pdbx_seq_one_letter_code
_entity_poly.pdbx_strand_id
1 'polypeptide(L)'
;MYYLRSTKVDKDNQTVKVKVNEEFTWVLNVLTEGLFTRFELEEFIELKSSYTKEFYRRMKQFRTTGIWKVSIEEFRRLLDVPANYRICDIDNWVLKPIQKELKKKYNLKIKKK
;
A
#
# COMPACT_ATOMS: atom_id res chain seq x y z
N MET A 1 0.90 2.49 -16.54
CA MET A 1 2.20 3.00 -16.07
C MET A 1 2.44 4.37 -16.75
N TYR A 2 1.77 5.43 -16.26
CA TYR A 2 1.65 6.73 -16.98
C TYR A 2 2.25 7.93 -16.23
N TYR A 3 3.03 7.70 -15.15
CA TYR A 3 3.44 8.79 -14.25
C TYR A 3 4.92 9.22 -14.38
N LEU A 4 5.74 8.47 -15.13
CA LEU A 4 7.17 8.73 -15.27
C LEU A 4 7.47 9.26 -16.68
N ARG A 5 8.11 10.43 -16.77
CA ARG A 5 8.43 11.08 -18.05
C ARG A 5 9.80 10.68 -18.59
N SER A 6 10.76 10.39 -17.70
CA SER A 6 12.08 9.83 -18.06
C SER A 6 12.82 9.29 -16.84
N THR A 7 13.60 8.22 -17.03
CA THR A 7 14.55 7.69 -16.05
C THR A 7 15.97 7.70 -16.61
N LYS A 8 16.96 8.10 -15.81
CA LYS A 8 18.39 8.00 -16.13
C LYS A 8 19.08 7.20 -15.04
N VAL A 9 19.79 6.16 -15.42
CA VAL A 9 20.55 5.28 -14.52
C VAL A 9 22.03 5.53 -14.75
N ASP A 10 22.73 5.94 -13.71
CA ASP A 10 24.18 6.07 -13.68
C ASP A 10 24.72 4.92 -12.82
N LYS A 11 25.31 3.91 -13.49
CA LYS A 11 25.77 2.68 -12.83
C LYS A 11 27.08 2.90 -12.07
N ASP A 12 27.93 3.79 -12.56
CA ASP A 12 29.25 4.04 -11.98
C ASP A 12 29.10 4.76 -10.63
N ASN A 13 28.18 5.72 -10.56
CA ASN A 13 27.84 6.40 -9.31
C ASN A 13 26.71 5.73 -8.52
N GLN A 14 26.16 4.61 -9.01
CA GLN A 14 25.02 3.90 -8.41
C GLN A 14 23.81 4.80 -8.13
N THR A 15 23.53 5.75 -9.02
CA THR A 15 22.40 6.69 -8.85
C THR A 15 21.32 6.51 -9.91
N VAL A 16 20.08 6.74 -9.53
CA VAL A 16 18.92 6.78 -10.44
C VAL A 16 18.27 8.15 -10.35
N LYS A 17 18.20 8.86 -11.47
CA LYS A 17 17.48 10.13 -11.60
C LYS A 17 16.14 9.87 -12.28
N VAL A 18 15.06 10.26 -11.62
CA VAL A 18 13.69 10.06 -12.10
C VAL A 18 13.03 11.43 -12.27
N LYS A 19 12.46 11.69 -13.46
CA LYS A 19 11.63 12.87 -13.70
C LYS A 19 10.16 12.46 -13.70
N VAL A 20 9.40 13.03 -12.76
CA VAL A 20 7.93 12.88 -12.71
C VAL A 20 7.26 13.78 -13.76
N ASN A 21 6.05 13.43 -14.18
CA ASN A 21 5.26 14.32 -15.05
C ASN A 21 4.93 15.62 -14.29
N GLU A 22 5.16 16.76 -14.93
CA GLU A 22 4.97 18.11 -14.40
C GLU A 22 3.50 18.37 -14.02
N GLU A 23 2.55 17.77 -14.74
CA GLU A 23 1.11 17.84 -14.42
C GLU A 23 0.77 17.25 -13.04
N PHE A 24 1.59 16.34 -12.52
CA PHE A 24 1.40 15.70 -11.21
C PHE A 24 2.35 16.22 -10.15
N THR A 25 3.18 17.23 -10.44
CA THR A 25 4.12 17.80 -9.47
C THR A 25 3.41 18.30 -8.21
N TRP A 26 2.18 18.81 -8.34
CA TRP A 26 1.38 19.26 -7.21
C TRP A 26 1.05 18.13 -6.22
N VAL A 27 0.88 16.88 -6.69
CA VAL A 27 0.57 15.73 -5.82
C VAL A 27 1.70 15.46 -4.82
N LEU A 28 2.95 15.71 -5.25
CA LEU A 28 4.13 15.48 -4.42
C LEU A 28 4.54 16.72 -3.62
N ASN A 29 4.26 17.92 -4.13
CA ASN A 29 4.73 19.17 -3.54
C ASN A 29 3.69 19.88 -2.66
N VAL A 30 2.39 19.61 -2.83
CA VAL A 30 1.32 20.22 -2.04
C VAL A 30 0.86 19.23 -0.97
N LEU A 31 1.65 19.09 0.09
CA LEU A 31 1.36 18.23 1.23
C LEU A 31 0.56 18.99 2.30
N THR A 32 -0.69 19.31 2.00
CA THR A 32 -1.61 19.92 2.98
C THR A 32 -1.97 18.93 4.08
N GLU A 33 -1.78 19.33 5.34
CA GLU A 33 -2.05 18.47 6.48
C GLU A 33 -3.49 17.92 6.47
N GLY A 34 -3.63 16.62 6.72
CA GLY A 34 -4.92 15.92 6.69
C GLY A 34 -5.35 15.40 5.31
N LEU A 35 -4.73 15.83 4.21
CA LEU A 35 -5.09 15.38 2.85
C LEU A 35 -4.23 14.21 2.33
N PHE A 36 -3.21 13.77 3.09
CA PHE A 36 -2.33 12.67 2.69
C PHE A 36 -2.17 11.64 3.82
N THR A 37 -1.71 10.44 3.46
CA THR A 37 -1.32 9.40 4.42
C THR A 37 0.20 9.39 4.58
N ARG A 38 0.69 9.65 5.80
CA ARG A 38 2.10 9.47 6.19
C ARG A 38 2.33 8.10 6.83
N PHE A 39 3.45 7.46 6.52
CA PHE A 39 3.92 6.24 7.19
C PHE A 39 5.44 6.09 7.03
N GLU A 40 6.05 5.31 7.93
CA GLU A 40 7.50 5.12 7.97
C GLU A 40 7.98 4.26 6.80
N LEU A 41 8.99 4.76 6.08
CA LEU A 41 9.55 4.05 4.94
C LEU A 41 10.24 2.76 5.37
N GLU A 42 10.98 2.79 6.49
CA GLU A 42 11.66 1.63 7.06
C GLU A 42 10.70 0.47 7.34
N GLU A 43 9.57 0.75 7.99
CA GLU A 43 8.53 -0.26 8.21
C GLU A 43 7.94 -0.79 6.90
N PHE A 44 7.83 0.06 5.88
CA PHE A 44 7.22 -0.32 4.60
C PHE A 44 8.13 -1.20 3.74
N ILE A 45 9.44 -0.94 3.74
CA ILE A 45 10.42 -1.72 2.96
C ILE A 45 10.62 -3.13 3.53
N GLU A 46 10.41 -3.32 4.83
CA GLU A 46 10.49 -4.62 5.49
C GLU A 46 9.37 -5.59 5.06
N LEU A 47 8.23 -5.05 4.59
CA LEU A 47 7.11 -5.85 4.13
C LEU A 47 7.47 -6.59 2.84
N LYS A 48 7.16 -7.89 2.77
CA LYS A 48 7.52 -8.74 1.64
C LYS A 48 6.37 -8.90 0.65
N SER A 49 5.15 -9.08 1.14
CA SER A 49 3.98 -9.24 0.27
C SER A 49 3.46 -7.90 -0.25
N SER A 50 3.10 -7.85 -1.54
CA SER A 50 2.42 -6.71 -2.15
C SER A 50 1.08 -6.43 -1.44
N TYR A 51 0.30 -7.48 -1.12
CA TYR A 51 -0.94 -7.33 -0.38
C TYR A 51 -0.71 -6.76 1.03
N THR A 52 0.37 -7.16 1.70
CA THR A 52 0.74 -6.59 3.01
C THR A 52 1.06 -5.10 2.88
N LYS A 53 1.78 -4.69 1.83
CA LYS A 53 2.07 -3.28 1.53
C LYS A 53 0.82 -2.44 1.26
N GLU A 54 -0.10 -2.94 0.43
CA GLU A 54 -1.37 -2.25 0.18
C GLU A 54 -2.20 -2.13 1.46
N PHE A 55 -2.32 -3.22 2.21
CA PHE A 55 -3.06 -3.23 3.47
C PHE A 55 -2.45 -2.29 4.51
N TYR A 56 -1.12 -2.25 4.63
CA TYR A 56 -0.41 -1.36 5.53
C TYR A 56 -0.68 0.11 5.21
N ARG A 57 -0.74 0.50 3.92
CA ARG A 57 -1.17 1.85 3.52
C ARG A 57 -2.56 2.19 4.06
N ARG A 58 -3.52 1.24 3.97
CA ARG A 58 -4.87 1.43 4.53
C ARG A 58 -4.84 1.54 6.05
N MET A 59 -4.11 0.66 6.75
CA MET A 59 -3.95 0.79 8.21
C MET A 59 -3.44 2.17 8.62
N LYS A 60 -2.46 2.72 7.91
CA LYS A 60 -1.88 4.03 8.22
C LYS A 60 -2.81 5.19 7.89
N GLN A 61 -3.71 5.02 6.91
CA GLN A 61 -4.78 5.96 6.60
C GLN A 61 -5.82 6.01 7.74
N PHE A 62 -6.21 4.85 8.28
CA PHE A 62 -7.17 4.73 9.38
C PHE A 62 -6.52 4.72 10.77
N ARG A 63 -5.28 5.20 10.90
CA ARG A 63 -4.54 5.15 12.18
C ARG A 63 -5.23 5.87 13.33
N THR A 64 -6.01 6.91 13.03
CA THR A 64 -6.73 7.72 14.02
C THR A 64 -7.89 6.94 14.64
N THR A 65 -8.63 6.17 13.83
CA THR A 65 -9.77 5.37 14.32
C THR A 65 -9.36 3.95 14.74
N GLY A 66 -8.27 3.43 14.17
CA GLY A 66 -7.83 2.05 14.32
C GLY A 66 -8.75 1.02 13.65
N ILE A 67 -9.79 1.46 12.93
CA ILE A 67 -10.81 0.60 12.35
C ILE A 67 -10.99 0.95 10.88
N TRP A 68 -10.84 -0.06 10.03
CA TRP A 68 -11.19 0.01 8.62
C TRP A 68 -12.35 -0.94 8.32
N LYS A 69 -13.47 -0.38 7.89
CA LYS A 69 -14.65 -1.12 7.40
C LYS A 69 -14.72 -0.94 5.89
N VAL A 70 -14.88 -2.04 5.16
CA VAL A 70 -14.86 -2.05 3.70
C VAL A 70 -15.73 -3.19 3.18
N SER A 71 -16.39 -2.99 2.05
CA SER A 71 -17.10 -4.08 1.36
C SER A 71 -16.09 -5.02 0.69
N ILE A 72 -16.52 -6.23 0.33
CA ILE A 72 -15.61 -7.17 -0.33
C ILE A 72 -15.20 -6.68 -1.73
N GLU A 73 -16.09 -5.99 -2.44
CA GLU A 73 -15.81 -5.40 -3.76
C GLU A 73 -14.73 -4.33 -3.65
N GLU A 74 -14.88 -3.42 -2.69
CA GLU A 74 -13.95 -2.33 -2.47
C GLU A 74 -12.62 -2.83 -1.90
N PHE A 75 -12.66 -3.88 -1.06
CA PHE A 75 -11.46 -4.57 -0.59
C PHE A 75 -10.66 -5.15 -1.77
N ARG A 76 -11.34 -5.84 -2.69
CA ARG A 76 -10.68 -6.38 -3.89
C ARG A 76 -10.07 -5.27 -4.74
N ARG A 77 -10.82 -4.20 -4.99
CA ARG A 77 -10.36 -3.05 -5.78
C ARG A 77 -9.13 -2.38 -5.15
N LEU A 78 -9.14 -2.15 -3.85
CA LEU A 78 -8.07 -1.44 -3.15
C LEU A 78 -6.80 -2.26 -2.96
N LEU A 79 -6.92 -3.59 -2.84
CA LEU A 79 -5.77 -4.49 -2.72
C LEU A 79 -5.35 -5.11 -4.06
N ASP A 80 -5.99 -4.72 -5.16
CA ASP A 80 -5.78 -5.29 -6.51
C ASP A 80 -5.92 -6.83 -6.53
N VAL A 81 -6.95 -7.33 -5.85
CA VAL A 81 -7.22 -8.77 -5.76
C VAL A 81 -7.93 -9.23 -7.03
N PRO A 82 -7.43 -10.29 -7.70
CA PRO A 82 -8.05 -10.81 -8.92
C PRO A 82 -9.51 -11.18 -8.73
N ALA A 83 -10.34 -10.86 -9.71
CA ALA A 83 -11.78 -11.14 -9.67
C ALA A 83 -12.11 -12.64 -9.58
N ASN A 84 -11.22 -13.51 -10.10
CA ASN A 84 -11.36 -14.96 -10.06
C ASN A 84 -11.04 -15.58 -8.69
N TYR A 85 -10.53 -14.82 -7.72
CA TYR A 85 -10.28 -15.35 -6.38
C TYR A 85 -11.60 -15.59 -5.64
N ARG A 86 -11.81 -16.85 -5.27
CA ARG A 86 -12.88 -17.24 -4.34
C ARG A 86 -12.52 -16.74 -2.94
N ILE A 87 -13.50 -16.72 -2.04
CA ILE A 87 -13.28 -16.28 -0.65
C ILE A 87 -12.18 -17.09 0.05
N CYS A 88 -12.09 -18.41 -0.20
CA CYS A 88 -11.00 -19.24 0.33
C CYS A 88 -9.63 -18.86 -0.24
N ASP A 89 -9.57 -18.43 -1.50
CA ASP A 89 -8.33 -17.97 -2.13
C ASP A 89 -7.89 -16.63 -1.50
N ILE A 90 -8.84 -15.73 -1.23
CA ILE A 90 -8.56 -14.47 -0.50
C ILE A 90 -7.99 -14.75 0.89
N ASP A 91 -8.55 -15.72 1.62
CA ASP A 91 -8.05 -16.10 2.93
C ASP A 91 -6.61 -16.61 2.88
N ASN A 92 -6.33 -17.50 1.95
CA ASN A 92 -5.05 -18.16 1.83
C ASN A 92 -3.95 -17.27 1.26
N TRP A 93 -4.29 -16.45 0.25
CA TRP A 93 -3.29 -15.73 -0.55
C TRP A 93 -3.21 -14.24 -0.22
N VAL A 94 -4.25 -13.65 0.38
CA VAL A 94 -4.29 -12.23 0.72
C VAL A 94 -4.20 -12.04 2.24
N LEU A 95 -5.16 -12.60 2.99
CA LEU A 95 -5.25 -12.35 4.44
C LEU A 95 -4.18 -13.08 5.25
N LYS A 96 -3.78 -14.29 4.85
CA LYS A 96 -2.76 -15.06 5.57
C LYS A 96 -1.37 -14.38 5.54
N PRO A 97 -0.86 -13.87 4.39
CA PRO A 97 0.36 -13.04 4.38
C PRO A 97 0.23 -11.78 5.25
N ILE A 98 -0.87 -11.04 5.13
CA ILE A 98 -1.15 -9.83 5.93
C ILE A 98 -1.05 -10.16 7.43
N GLN A 99 -1.71 -11.23 7.88
CA GLN A 99 -1.64 -11.66 9.26
C GLN A 99 -0.25 -12.11 9.66
N LYS A 100 0.46 -12.86 8.81
CA LYS A 100 1.82 -13.34 9.11
C LYS A 100 2.78 -12.18 9.39
N GLU A 101 2.71 -11.11 8.63
CA GLU A 101 3.63 -9.98 8.72
C GLU A 101 3.20 -8.93 9.77
N LEU A 102 1.89 -8.66 9.89
CA LEU A 102 1.41 -7.51 10.67
C LEU A 102 0.72 -7.87 11.99
N LYS A 103 0.23 -9.11 12.16
CA LYS A 103 -0.62 -9.46 13.32
C LYS A 103 0.07 -9.28 14.65
N LYS A 104 1.31 -9.74 14.78
CA LYS A 104 2.08 -9.64 16.04
C LYS A 104 2.43 -8.18 16.37
N LYS A 105 2.87 -7.41 15.37
CA LYS A 105 3.35 -6.03 15.55
C LYS A 105 2.20 -5.06 15.87
N TYR A 106 1.02 -5.26 15.26
CA TYR A 106 -0.10 -4.31 15.35
C TYR A 106 -1.36 -4.87 16.02
N ASN A 107 -1.29 -6.05 16.65
CA ASN A 107 -2.44 -6.74 17.25
C ASN A 107 -3.66 -6.82 16.30
N LEU A 108 -3.39 -7.12 15.03
CA LEU A 108 -4.39 -7.06 13.96
C LEU A 108 -5.54 -8.06 14.19
N LYS A 109 -6.77 -7.55 14.12
CA LYS A 109 -8.00 -8.35 14.22
C LYS A 109 -8.84 -8.16 12.96
N ILE A 110 -9.12 -9.25 12.27
CA ILE A 110 -9.97 -9.26 11.07
C ILE A 110 -11.30 -9.90 11.45
N LYS A 111 -12.41 -9.21 11.14
CA LYS A 111 -13.77 -9.73 11.30
C LYS A 111 -14.47 -9.66 9.94
N LYS A 112 -14.99 -10.80 9.51
CA LYS A 112 -15.87 -10.89 8.33
C LYS A 112 -17.30 -10.85 8.84
N LYS A 113 -18.14 -10.03 8.22
CA LYS A 113 -19.56 -9.90 8.52
C LYS A 113 -20.36 -10.21 7.27
#